data_AF-A0A1C5WMW8-F1
#
_entry.id   AF-A0A1C5WMW8-F1
#
_cell.length_a   1.000
_cell.length_b   1.000
_cell.length_c   1.000
_cell.angle_alpha   90.00
_cell.angle_beta   90.00
_cell.angle_gamma   90.00
#
_symmetry.space_group_name_H-M   'P 1'
#
loop_
_entity.id
_entity.type
_entity.pdbx_description
1 polymer ?
#
loop_
_entity_poly.entity_id
_entity_poly.type
_entity_poly.pdbx_seq_one_letter_code
_entity_poly.pdbx_strand_id
1 'polypeptide(L)'
;MRHLLSFIFSFLLSCIFISCNYGNSQTDDTSYDITLLFDQAKAYEAEGDAEKAMVCYLSAIDMLKERQDTVLKVSAYTRLGDFHFRYGMYEKAVENHREGYNIARRMDDDKLLCESAARLGLDYMMLNQKDTAVYFIDKYRSVSFAKGLQYVFKDDYGLDSFNPEKDDWSSIVNTVKADTIGNLKCREQLMSLEADFMHEKALLRKENAEKSSVVNAASVIFIVGMLSALSVFFYRGRRKAENNLTDAIQNGIDRKIYYDNLELDLCRQEEQLKMREERLLSDKNISAVALMNKMKSSPSYMPVKSTDEWESLFSLAETLYPGFSDSLDTACGLTERDREISCLTKLGFTTGQLAVFYGISPGSITKAKFRIQKKMETGRVSEIPAQMA
;
A
#
# COMPACT_ATOMS: atom_id res chain seq x y z
N MET A 1 -3.41 -7.60 -4.52
CA MET A 1 -3.90 -7.17 -3.20
C MET A 1 -3.29 -7.96 -2.04
N ARG A 2 -3.38 -9.31 -2.00
CA ARG A 2 -2.81 -10.12 -0.90
C ARG A 2 -1.30 -9.91 -0.64
N HIS A 3 -0.50 -9.80 -1.70
CA HIS A 3 0.95 -9.62 -1.56
C HIS A 3 1.35 -8.25 -1.00
N LEU A 4 0.61 -7.18 -1.32
CA LEU A 4 0.94 -5.82 -0.85
C LEU A 4 0.56 -5.64 0.62
N LEU A 5 -0.60 -6.19 1.04
CA LEU A 5 -1.01 -6.18 2.45
C LEU A 5 -0.08 -7.04 3.32
N SER A 6 0.33 -8.20 2.81
CA SER A 6 1.29 -9.09 3.50
C SER A 6 2.66 -8.42 3.64
N PHE A 7 3.10 -7.67 2.64
CA PHE A 7 4.37 -6.94 2.69
C PHE A 7 4.34 -5.78 3.70
N ILE A 8 3.25 -4.98 3.71
CA ILE A 8 3.07 -3.88 4.68
C ILE A 8 2.96 -4.43 6.10
N PHE A 9 2.24 -5.54 6.30
CA PHE A 9 2.12 -6.19 7.60
C PHE A 9 3.46 -6.76 8.08
N SER A 10 4.21 -7.41 7.19
CA SER A 10 5.57 -7.92 7.47
C SER A 10 6.55 -6.80 7.81
N PHE A 11 6.47 -5.68 7.10
CA PHE A 11 7.31 -4.50 7.35
C PHE A 11 6.95 -3.79 8.65
N LEU A 12 5.66 -3.66 8.99
CA LEU A 12 5.24 -3.13 10.29
C LEU A 12 5.63 -4.08 11.42
N LEU A 13 5.51 -5.40 11.23
CA LEU A 13 5.96 -6.38 12.20
C LEU A 13 7.48 -6.31 12.39
N SER A 14 8.27 -6.15 11.32
CA SER A 14 9.73 -6.04 11.43
C SER A 14 10.14 -4.75 12.11
N CYS A 15 9.46 -3.62 11.89
CA CYS A 15 9.70 -2.38 12.64
C CYS A 15 9.35 -2.52 14.13
N ILE A 16 8.27 -3.22 14.47
CA ILE A 16 7.89 -3.52 15.86
C ILE A 16 8.92 -4.48 16.48
N PHE A 17 9.33 -5.53 15.78
CA PHE A 17 10.35 -6.47 16.25
C PHE A 17 11.74 -5.81 16.39
N ILE A 18 12.14 -4.91 15.50
CA ILE A 18 13.41 -4.16 15.65
C ILE A 18 13.32 -3.22 16.87
N SER A 19 12.16 -2.62 17.12
CA SER A 19 11.94 -1.79 18.31
C SER A 19 11.86 -2.59 19.62
N CYS A 20 11.38 -3.84 19.58
CA CYS A 20 11.28 -4.71 20.75
C CYS A 20 12.53 -5.56 21.01
N ASN A 21 13.27 -5.96 19.97
CA ASN A 21 14.41 -6.88 20.08
C ASN A 21 15.74 -6.15 20.32
N TYR A 22 15.77 -4.81 20.25
CA TYR A 22 16.94 -4.02 20.67
C TYR A 22 17.19 -4.10 22.20
N GLY A 23 16.21 -4.58 22.98
CA GLY A 23 16.33 -4.72 24.44
C GLY A 23 16.92 -6.03 24.95
N ASN A 24 17.01 -7.09 24.13
CA ASN A 24 17.36 -8.43 24.61
C ASN A 24 18.80 -8.88 24.33
N SER A 25 19.57 -8.19 23.48
CA SER A 25 20.98 -8.53 23.21
C SER A 25 21.99 -7.75 24.05
N GLN A 26 21.55 -6.77 24.85
CA GLN A 26 22.41 -5.94 25.74
C GLN A 26 22.49 -6.46 27.18
N THR A 27 21.87 -7.59 27.52
CA THR A 27 21.72 -8.00 28.93
C THR A 27 23.02 -8.55 29.53
N ASP A 28 23.78 -9.35 28.77
CA ASP A 28 25.03 -9.99 29.26
C ASP A 28 26.23 -9.05 29.25
N ASP A 29 26.37 -8.21 28.22
CA ASP A 29 27.49 -7.28 28.03
C ASP A 29 27.55 -6.24 29.17
N THR A 30 26.39 -5.69 29.53
CA THR A 30 26.30 -4.69 30.61
C THR A 30 26.60 -5.27 31.99
N SER A 31 26.29 -6.54 32.24
CA SER A 31 26.65 -7.18 33.51
C SER A 31 28.17 -7.27 33.65
N TYR A 32 28.86 -7.61 32.56
CA TYR A 32 30.33 -7.63 32.50
C TYR A 32 30.91 -6.23 32.75
N ASP A 33 30.40 -5.20 32.06
CA ASP A 33 30.83 -3.81 32.23
C ASP A 33 30.70 -3.33 33.69
N ILE A 34 29.58 -3.67 34.35
CA ILE A 34 29.37 -3.30 35.75
C ILE A 34 30.36 -4.01 36.67
N THR A 35 30.60 -5.31 36.46
CA THR A 35 31.60 -6.03 37.24
C THR A 35 33.00 -5.46 37.03
N LEU A 36 33.35 -5.05 35.80
CA LEU A 36 34.59 -4.37 35.50
C LEU A 36 34.70 -3.02 36.22
N LEU A 37 33.62 -2.24 36.27
CA LEU A 37 33.57 -0.99 37.04
C LEU A 37 33.80 -1.23 38.54
N PHE A 38 33.29 -2.33 39.09
CA PHE A 38 33.55 -2.68 40.50
C PHE A 38 35.02 -3.04 40.74
N ASP A 39 35.65 -3.77 39.82
CA ASP A 39 37.05 -4.14 39.93
C ASP A 39 37.96 -2.90 39.78
N GLN A 40 37.63 -2.00 38.86
CA GLN A 40 38.30 -0.71 38.70
C GLN A 40 38.15 0.15 39.95
N ALA A 41 36.94 0.25 40.50
CA ALA A 41 36.72 1.00 41.73
C ALA A 41 37.60 0.48 42.86
N LYS A 42 37.62 -0.85 43.07
CA LYS A 42 38.46 -1.49 44.08
C LYS A 42 39.95 -1.23 43.86
N ALA A 43 40.41 -1.23 42.61
CA ALA A 43 41.80 -0.91 42.27
C ALA A 43 42.12 0.55 42.63
N TYR A 44 41.28 1.50 42.25
CA TYR A 44 41.45 2.91 42.60
C TYR A 44 41.45 3.14 44.11
N GLU A 45 40.61 2.43 44.85
CA GLU A 45 40.63 2.51 46.31
C GLU A 45 41.94 1.98 46.92
N ALA A 46 42.49 0.91 46.37
CA ALA A 46 43.79 0.38 46.80
C ALA A 46 44.95 1.36 46.48
N GLU A 47 44.79 2.18 45.44
CA GLU A 47 45.71 3.26 45.07
C GLU A 47 45.48 4.55 45.88
N GLY A 48 44.38 4.64 46.64
CA GLY A 48 43.99 5.85 47.38
C GLY A 48 43.29 6.92 46.54
N ASP A 49 42.92 6.62 45.29
CA ASP A 49 42.19 7.52 44.39
C ASP A 49 40.67 7.41 44.62
N ALA A 50 40.21 8.08 45.69
CA ALA A 50 38.82 8.06 46.12
C ALA A 50 37.85 8.63 45.06
N GLU A 51 38.27 9.67 44.32
CA GLU A 51 37.43 10.33 43.33
C GLU A 51 37.10 9.38 42.17
N LYS A 52 38.11 8.72 41.60
CA LYS A 52 37.87 7.75 40.52
C LYS A 52 37.09 6.54 40.98
N ALA A 53 37.37 6.04 42.19
CA ALA A 53 36.60 4.93 42.76
C ALA A 53 35.11 5.27 42.87
N MET A 54 34.80 6.48 43.36
CA MET A 54 33.43 6.95 43.48
C MET A 54 32.73 7.06 42.12
N VAL A 55 33.41 7.62 41.11
CA VAL A 55 32.87 7.72 39.74
C VAL A 55 32.56 6.35 39.15
N CYS A 56 33.38 5.33 39.39
CA CYS A 56 33.11 3.96 38.95
C CYS A 56 31.83 3.40 39.58
N TYR A 57 31.65 3.56 40.90
CA TYR A 57 30.43 3.11 41.59
C TYR A 57 29.18 3.87 41.13
N LEU A 58 29.27 5.19 41.01
CA LEU A 58 28.17 6.02 40.52
C LEU A 58 27.78 5.65 39.08
N SER A 59 28.76 5.37 38.22
CA SER A 59 28.53 4.91 36.85
C SER A 59 27.83 3.55 36.80
N ALA A 60 28.24 2.61 37.66
CA ALA A 60 27.57 1.30 37.77
C ALA A 60 26.09 1.44 38.17
N ILE A 61 25.77 2.31 39.14
CA ILE A 61 24.38 2.59 39.54
C ILE A 61 23.62 3.30 38.41
N ASP A 62 24.24 4.26 37.71
CA ASP A 62 23.66 4.98 36.58
C ASP A 62 23.21 4.01 35.46
N MET A 63 24.04 3.01 35.16
CA MET A 63 23.75 1.94 34.18
C MET A 63 22.62 0.99 34.62
N LEU A 64 22.43 0.83 35.94
CA LEU A 64 21.41 -0.05 36.51
C LEU A 64 20.09 0.67 36.85
N LYS A 65 20.05 2.00 36.73
CA LYS A 65 18.92 2.82 37.21
C LYS A 65 17.57 2.39 36.64
N GLU A 66 17.49 2.29 35.31
CA GLU A 66 16.27 1.91 34.56
C GLU A 66 16.06 0.39 34.47
N ARG A 67 16.99 -0.41 34.99
CA ARG A 67 16.86 -1.87 35.01
C ARG A 67 15.97 -2.32 36.16
N GLN A 68 15.33 -3.47 35.96
CA GLN A 68 14.60 -4.17 37.02
C GLN A 68 15.51 -4.49 38.22
N ASP A 69 14.87 -4.75 39.35
CA ASP A 69 15.55 -5.15 40.57
C ASP A 69 16.34 -6.44 40.35
N THR A 70 17.64 -6.38 40.67
CA THR A 70 18.59 -7.48 40.46
C THR A 70 19.62 -7.51 41.59
N VAL A 71 20.23 -8.68 41.82
CA VAL A 71 21.34 -8.84 42.77
C VAL A 71 22.49 -7.87 42.45
N LEU A 72 22.74 -7.63 41.16
CA LEU A 72 23.77 -6.70 40.71
C LEU A 72 23.47 -5.25 41.14
N LYS A 73 22.19 -4.83 41.08
CA LYS A 73 21.73 -3.51 41.55
C LYS A 73 21.89 -3.37 43.05
N VAL A 74 21.55 -4.40 43.83
CA VAL A 74 21.85 -4.43 45.27
C VAL A 74 23.34 -4.30 45.50
N SER A 75 24.17 -5.08 44.80
CA SER A 75 25.63 -5.02 44.95
C SER A 75 26.21 -3.64 44.64
N ALA A 76 25.70 -2.94 43.63
CA ALA A 76 26.15 -1.59 43.28
C ALA A 76 25.87 -0.60 44.42
N TYR A 77 24.64 -0.60 44.96
CA TYR A 77 24.27 0.23 46.10
C TYR A 77 25.06 -0.14 47.35
N THR A 78 25.21 -1.43 47.66
CA THR A 78 26.00 -1.89 48.80
C THR A 78 27.44 -1.43 48.72
N ARG A 79 28.08 -1.52 47.55
CA ARG A 79 29.48 -1.10 47.37
C ARG A 79 29.66 0.41 47.48
N LEU A 80 28.74 1.19 46.90
CA LEU A 80 28.78 2.65 47.07
C LEU A 80 28.53 3.05 48.53
N GLY A 81 27.60 2.39 49.22
CA GLY A 81 27.36 2.62 50.65
C GLY A 81 28.58 2.26 51.53
N ASP A 82 29.21 1.11 51.28
CA ASP A 82 30.45 0.69 51.97
C ASP A 82 31.59 1.68 51.70
N PHE A 83 31.65 2.27 50.48
CA PHE A 83 32.55 3.36 50.15
C PHE A 83 32.23 4.61 50.99
N HIS A 84 30.99 5.11 50.96
CA HIS A 84 30.59 6.28 51.74
C HIS A 84 30.86 6.11 53.23
N PHE A 85 30.58 4.92 53.78
CA PHE A 85 30.83 4.59 55.17
C PHE A 85 32.32 4.70 55.55
N ARG A 86 33.22 4.11 54.76
CA ARG A 86 34.68 4.19 54.99
C ARG A 86 35.24 5.61 54.93
N TYR A 87 34.64 6.47 54.12
CA TYR A 87 35.01 7.88 54.06
C TYR A 87 34.29 8.76 55.10
N GLY A 88 33.43 8.17 55.95
CA GLY A 88 32.74 8.86 57.04
C GLY A 88 31.56 9.73 56.58
N MET A 89 31.01 9.44 55.41
CA MET A 89 29.79 10.06 54.86
C MET A 89 28.58 9.19 55.22
N TYR A 90 28.27 9.07 56.52
CA TYR A 90 27.33 8.07 57.02
C TYR A 90 25.89 8.30 56.54
N GLU A 91 25.46 9.55 56.32
CA GLU A 91 24.16 9.85 55.74
C GLU A 91 24.01 9.28 54.32
N LYS A 92 25.07 9.40 53.50
CA LYS A 92 25.12 8.82 52.15
C LYS A 92 25.22 7.29 52.16
N ALA A 93 25.90 6.72 53.14
CA ALA A 93 25.92 5.27 53.36
C ALA A 93 24.50 4.76 53.62
N VAL A 94 23.74 5.43 54.52
CA VAL A 94 22.33 5.10 54.78
C VAL A 94 21.49 5.16 53.51
N GLU A 95 21.60 6.22 52.70
CA GLU A 95 20.85 6.36 51.44
C GLU A 95 21.05 5.11 50.55
N ASN A 96 22.31 4.73 50.31
CA ASN A 96 22.65 3.62 49.43
C ASN A 96 22.30 2.25 50.03
N HIS A 97 22.68 1.98 51.29
CA HIS A 97 22.33 0.73 51.96
C HIS A 97 20.82 0.52 52.09
N ARG A 98 20.05 1.61 52.24
CA ARG A 98 18.59 1.56 52.28
C ARG A 98 17.98 1.21 50.94
N GLU A 99 18.51 1.74 49.83
CA GLU A 99 18.08 1.32 48.49
C GLU A 99 18.38 -0.17 48.26
N GLY A 100 19.59 -0.63 48.61
CA GLY A 100 19.95 -2.05 48.57
C GLY A 100 19.00 -2.93 49.40
N TYR A 101 18.71 -2.53 50.64
CA TYR A 101 17.76 -3.23 51.52
C TYR A 101 16.34 -3.29 50.93
N ASN A 102 15.86 -2.19 50.36
CA ASN A 102 14.53 -2.12 49.77
C ASN A 102 14.41 -3.03 48.54
N ILE A 103 15.44 -3.08 47.70
CA ILE A 103 15.52 -3.99 46.56
C ILE A 103 15.56 -5.45 47.04
N ALA A 104 16.46 -5.77 47.98
CA ALA A 104 16.57 -7.11 48.56
C ALA A 104 15.24 -7.61 49.14
N ARG A 105 14.51 -6.71 49.82
CA ARG A 105 13.16 -6.99 50.33
C ARG A 105 12.15 -7.27 49.22
N ARG A 106 12.18 -6.54 48.09
CA ARG A 106 11.29 -6.78 46.96
C ARG A 106 11.63 -8.06 46.20
N MET A 107 12.89 -8.49 46.27
CA MET A 107 13.37 -9.74 45.69
C MET A 107 13.13 -10.96 46.60
N ASP A 108 12.63 -10.76 47.82
CA ASP A 108 12.54 -11.78 48.87
C ASP A 108 13.88 -12.53 49.10
N ASP A 109 15.01 -11.83 48.93
CA ASP A 109 16.35 -12.38 49.13
C ASP A 109 16.79 -12.14 50.58
N ASP A 110 16.52 -13.12 51.45
CA ASP A 110 16.86 -13.08 52.87
C ASP A 110 18.36 -12.83 53.12
N LYS A 111 19.24 -13.31 52.22
CA LYS A 111 20.68 -13.13 52.35
C LYS A 111 21.05 -11.66 52.18
N LEU A 112 20.63 -11.06 51.08
CA LEU A 112 20.89 -9.64 50.80
C LEU A 112 20.18 -8.71 51.79
N LEU A 113 18.98 -9.10 52.25
CA LEU A 113 18.24 -8.37 53.27
C LEU A 113 18.99 -8.33 54.59
N CYS A 114 19.54 -9.47 55.00
CA CYS A 114 20.36 -9.63 56.20
C CYS A 114 21.64 -8.75 56.11
N GLU A 115 22.39 -8.87 55.01
CA GLU A 115 23.61 -8.08 54.76
C GLU A 115 23.37 -6.57 54.78
N SER A 116 22.25 -6.11 54.20
CA SER A 116 21.91 -4.70 54.14
C SER A 116 21.39 -4.18 55.48
N ALA A 117 20.69 -5.01 56.27
CA ALA A 117 20.23 -4.66 57.61
C ALA A 117 21.40 -4.46 58.58
N ALA A 118 22.42 -5.32 58.55
CA ALA A 118 23.62 -5.17 59.38
C ALA A 118 24.33 -3.83 59.13
N ARG A 119 24.52 -3.48 57.85
CA ARG A 119 25.12 -2.21 57.42
C ARG A 119 24.32 -1.00 57.88
N LEU A 120 22.99 -1.02 57.67
CA LEU A 120 22.12 0.05 58.17
C LEU A 120 22.20 0.20 59.69
N GLY A 121 22.33 -0.91 60.44
CA GLY A 121 22.60 -0.88 61.87
C GLY A 121 23.84 -0.05 62.21
N LEU A 122 24.97 -0.37 61.56
CA LEU A 122 26.23 0.36 61.72
C LEU A 122 26.14 1.82 61.29
N ASP A 123 25.49 2.11 60.16
CA ASP A 123 25.35 3.49 59.69
C ASP A 123 24.58 4.34 60.71
N TYR A 124 23.46 3.83 61.24
CA TYR A 124 22.66 4.53 62.23
C TYR A 124 23.36 4.62 63.59
N MET A 125 24.22 3.66 63.95
CA MET A 125 25.14 3.78 65.11
C MET A 125 26.03 5.00 64.94
N MET A 126 26.63 5.16 63.76
CA MET A 126 27.55 6.27 63.46
C MET A 126 26.86 7.63 63.39
N LEU A 127 25.60 7.66 62.98
CA LEU A 127 24.74 8.85 63.02
C LEU A 127 24.15 9.14 64.42
N ASN A 128 24.49 8.34 65.43
CA ASN A 128 23.94 8.43 66.79
C ASN A 128 22.40 8.33 66.84
N GLN A 129 21.79 7.61 65.90
CA GLN A 129 20.35 7.32 65.84
C GLN A 129 20.07 5.96 66.48
N LYS A 130 20.18 5.90 67.80
CA LYS A 130 20.17 4.65 68.58
C LYS A 130 18.94 3.79 68.32
N ASP A 131 17.74 4.35 68.40
CA ASP A 131 16.49 3.58 68.23
C ASP A 131 16.42 2.90 66.86
N THR A 132 16.79 3.61 65.79
CA THR A 132 16.83 3.07 64.42
C THR A 132 17.92 2.01 64.25
N ALA A 133 19.09 2.24 64.86
CA ALA A 133 20.18 1.27 64.84
C ALA A 133 19.79 -0.05 65.52
N VAL A 134 19.17 0.02 66.71
CA VAL A 134 18.66 -1.16 67.43
C VAL A 134 17.71 -1.96 66.54
N TYR A 135 16.74 -1.27 65.92
CA TYR A 135 15.79 -1.92 65.02
C TYR A 135 16.47 -2.72 63.91
N PHE A 136 17.48 -2.15 63.23
CA PHE A 136 18.17 -2.85 62.15
C PHE A 136 19.11 -3.95 62.63
N ILE A 137 19.76 -3.79 63.79
CA ILE A 137 20.57 -4.83 64.43
C ILE A 137 19.69 -6.03 64.81
N ASP A 138 18.53 -5.79 65.42
CA ASP A 138 17.58 -6.85 65.76
C ASP A 138 16.97 -7.50 64.52
N LYS A 139 16.70 -6.71 63.48
CA LYS A 139 16.24 -7.23 62.18
C LYS A 139 17.29 -8.15 61.54
N TYR A 140 18.54 -7.72 61.50
CA TYR A 140 19.67 -8.52 61.04
C TYR A 140 19.74 -9.85 61.81
N ARG A 141 19.74 -9.81 63.15
CA ARG A 141 19.83 -11.00 64.00
C ARG A 141 18.69 -11.98 63.83
N SER A 142 17.47 -11.47 63.81
CA SER A 142 16.27 -12.31 63.67
C SER A 142 16.26 -13.05 62.34
N VAL A 143 16.58 -12.37 61.23
CA VAL A 143 16.69 -12.99 59.90
C VAL A 143 17.87 -13.97 59.86
N SER A 144 19.03 -13.54 60.36
CA SER A 144 20.25 -14.36 60.42
C SER A 144 20.04 -15.67 61.17
N PHE A 145 19.43 -15.62 62.36
CA PHE A 145 19.14 -16.80 63.16
C PHE A 145 18.07 -17.69 62.53
N ALA A 146 16.94 -17.11 62.09
CA ALA A 146 15.82 -17.88 61.54
C ALA A 146 16.17 -18.61 60.22
N LYS A 147 17.14 -18.07 59.46
CA LYS A 147 17.52 -18.59 58.14
C LYS A 147 18.89 -19.28 58.12
N GLY A 148 19.59 -19.35 59.26
CA GLY A 148 20.92 -19.97 59.35
C GLY A 148 22.01 -19.18 58.61
N LEU A 149 21.92 -17.85 58.57
CA LEU A 149 22.81 -16.95 57.82
C LEU A 149 23.86 -16.26 58.70
N GLN A 150 24.25 -16.92 59.81
CA GLN A 150 25.10 -16.37 60.89
C GLN A 150 26.52 -15.95 60.47
N TYR A 151 26.93 -16.21 59.23
CA TYR A 151 28.26 -15.90 58.69
C TYR A 151 28.20 -15.14 57.35
N VAL A 152 27.02 -14.68 56.96
CA VAL A 152 26.80 -14.04 55.66
C VAL A 152 27.32 -12.61 55.65
N PHE A 153 27.07 -11.86 56.73
CA PHE A 153 27.70 -10.56 56.93
C PHE A 153 29.07 -10.79 57.57
N LYS A 154 30.10 -10.16 57.01
CA LYS A 154 31.44 -10.18 57.61
C LYS A 154 31.41 -9.22 58.80
N ASP A 155 31.27 -9.78 60.00
CA ASP A 155 31.19 -9.01 61.22
C ASP A 155 32.57 -8.49 61.66
N ASP A 156 33.05 -7.47 60.95
CA ASP A 156 34.33 -6.82 61.24
C ASP A 156 34.31 -5.97 62.52
N TYR A 157 33.11 -5.65 63.03
CA TYR A 157 32.91 -4.70 64.14
C TYR A 157 32.29 -5.30 65.41
N GLY A 158 31.94 -6.59 65.41
CA GLY A 158 31.41 -7.31 66.59
C GLY A 158 29.89 -7.19 66.77
N LEU A 159 29.15 -6.83 65.72
CA LEU A 159 27.70 -6.70 65.67
C LEU A 159 26.95 -7.99 66.06
N ASP A 160 27.51 -9.17 65.77
CA ASP A 160 26.88 -10.45 66.12
C ASP A 160 26.77 -10.63 67.63
N SER A 161 27.81 -10.21 68.35
CA SER A 161 27.88 -10.32 69.81
C SER A 161 27.32 -9.10 70.56
N PHE A 162 27.12 -7.97 69.89
CA PHE A 162 26.76 -6.68 70.49
C PHE A 162 25.32 -6.57 71.03
N ASN A 163 25.11 -6.68 72.34
CA ASN A 163 23.79 -6.49 72.93
C ASN A 163 23.45 -4.98 73.06
N PRO A 164 22.49 -4.44 72.29
CA PRO A 164 22.23 -2.99 72.28
C PRO A 164 21.68 -2.44 73.61
N GLU A 165 21.10 -3.31 74.44
CA GLU A 165 20.56 -2.96 75.77
C GLU A 165 21.62 -2.99 76.88
N LYS A 166 22.71 -3.74 76.71
CA LYS A 166 23.69 -4.01 77.77
C LYS A 166 25.08 -3.49 77.46
N ASP A 167 25.46 -3.47 76.19
CA ASP A 167 26.82 -3.18 75.76
C ASP A 167 27.00 -1.68 75.47
N ASP A 168 28.22 -1.19 75.72
CA ASP A 168 28.58 0.18 75.41
C ASP A 168 28.84 0.35 73.91
N TRP A 169 28.03 1.20 73.28
CA TRP A 169 28.10 1.54 71.87
C TRP A 169 29.43 2.21 71.50
N SER A 170 30.11 2.82 72.48
CA SER A 170 31.37 3.54 72.27
C SER A 170 32.47 2.64 71.72
N SER A 171 32.48 1.34 72.06
CA SER A 171 33.48 0.40 71.54
C SER A 171 33.42 0.31 70.02
N ILE A 172 32.24 -0.05 69.48
CA ILE A 172 32.02 -0.17 68.03
C ILE A 172 32.23 1.18 67.34
N VAL A 173 31.67 2.26 67.89
CA VAL A 173 31.81 3.60 67.33
C VAL A 173 33.27 4.04 67.26
N ASN A 174 34.08 3.77 68.29
CA ASN A 174 35.49 4.13 68.29
C ASN A 174 36.30 3.30 67.28
N THR A 175 35.99 2.00 67.15
CA THR A 175 36.62 1.14 66.13
C THR A 175 36.29 1.62 64.72
N VAL A 176 35.02 1.90 64.42
CA VAL A 176 34.61 2.43 63.11
C VAL A 176 35.28 3.77 62.82
N LYS A 177 35.36 4.67 63.81
CA LYS A 177 36.07 5.96 63.65
C LYS A 177 37.55 5.79 63.39
N ALA A 178 38.20 4.80 64.00
CA ALA A 178 39.62 4.50 63.76
C ALA A 178 39.85 3.96 62.34
N ASP A 179 38.92 3.18 61.80
CA ASP A 179 38.97 2.64 60.45
C ASP A 179 38.52 3.63 59.36
N THR A 180 37.93 4.77 59.76
CA THR A 180 37.45 5.80 58.83
C THR A 180 38.64 6.52 58.18
N ILE A 181 38.72 6.46 56.86
CA ILE A 181 39.84 7.00 56.07
C ILE A 181 39.63 8.49 55.72
N GLY A 182 38.37 8.90 55.54
CA GLY A 182 38.04 10.23 55.07
C GLY A 182 38.17 11.33 56.13
N ASN A 183 38.94 12.38 55.82
CA ASN A 183 38.94 13.65 56.56
C ASN A 183 37.86 14.61 56.01
N LEU A 184 37.58 15.71 56.74
CA LEU A 184 36.53 16.68 56.36
C LEU A 184 36.69 17.20 54.92
N LYS A 185 37.92 17.59 54.54
CA LYS A 185 38.21 18.10 53.19
C LYS A 185 37.90 17.06 52.11
N CYS A 186 38.33 15.82 52.30
CA CYS A 186 38.06 14.72 51.37
C CYS A 186 36.55 14.46 51.24
N ARG A 187 35.81 14.48 52.36
CA ARG A 187 34.34 14.33 52.34
C ARG A 187 33.66 15.44 51.55
N GLU A 188 34.05 16.70 51.76
CA GLU A 188 33.51 17.83 51.00
C GLU A 188 33.77 17.66 49.50
N GLN A 189 34.97 17.25 49.11
CA GLN A 189 35.31 16.99 47.71
C GLN A 189 34.48 15.86 47.09
N LEU A 190 34.35 14.73 47.79
CA LEU A 190 33.55 13.59 47.31
C LEU A 190 32.06 13.94 47.23
N MET A 191 31.52 14.69 48.19
CA MET A 191 30.14 15.16 48.13
C MET A 191 29.90 16.11 46.95
N SER A 192 30.84 17.03 46.67
CA SER A 192 30.73 17.90 45.49
C SER A 192 30.81 17.10 44.19
N LEU A 193 31.72 16.12 44.12
CA LEU A 193 31.88 15.26 42.95
C LEU A 193 30.61 14.45 42.66
N GLU A 194 30.00 13.87 43.70
CA GLU A 194 28.74 13.15 43.57
C GLU A 194 27.61 14.05 43.06
N ALA A 195 27.50 15.25 43.62
CA ALA A 195 26.48 16.22 43.21
C ALA A 195 26.66 16.64 41.74
N ASP A 196 27.89 16.93 41.32
CA ASP A 196 28.23 17.32 39.96
C ASP A 196 27.95 16.18 38.97
N PHE A 197 28.36 14.94 39.31
CA PHE A 197 28.06 13.76 38.50
C PHE A 197 26.55 13.57 38.31
N MET A 198 25.78 13.66 39.40
CA MET A 198 24.33 13.50 39.35
C MET A 198 23.66 14.61 38.54
N HIS A 199 24.17 15.84 38.64
CA HIS A 199 23.69 16.98 37.86
C HIS A 199 23.96 16.81 36.36
N GLU A 200 25.19 16.44 35.99
CA GLU A 200 25.58 16.20 34.59
C GLU A 200 24.73 15.09 33.96
N LYS A 201 24.56 13.97 34.67
CA LYS A 201 23.71 12.86 34.21
C LYS A 201 22.24 13.23 34.10
N ALA A 202 21.73 14.14 34.93
CA ALA A 202 20.37 14.63 34.81
C ALA A 202 20.17 15.53 33.58
N LEU A 203 21.12 16.42 33.28
CA LEU A 203 21.11 17.26 32.08
C LEU A 203 21.16 16.41 30.81
N LEU A 204 22.06 15.43 30.75
CA LEU A 204 22.18 14.52 29.60
C LEU A 204 20.89 13.72 29.36
N ARG A 205 20.24 13.24 30.43
CA ARG A 205 18.94 12.56 30.32
C ARG A 205 17.86 13.49 29.77
N LYS A 206 17.83 14.73 30.23
CA LYS A 206 16.86 15.73 29.73
C LYS A 206 17.09 16.02 28.25
N GLU A 207 18.34 16.25 27.84
CA GLU A 207 18.69 16.48 26.44
C GLU A 207 18.33 15.26 25.55
N ASN A 208 18.63 14.05 26.03
CA ASN A 208 18.28 12.82 25.31
C ASN A 208 16.77 12.60 25.23
N ALA A 209 16.01 12.95 26.28
CA ALA A 209 14.56 12.89 26.27
C ALA A 209 13.95 13.91 25.28
N GLU A 210 14.49 15.14 25.24
CA GLU A 210 14.10 16.15 24.25
C GLU A 210 14.38 15.66 22.83
N LYS A 211 15.59 15.15 22.55
CA LYS A 211 15.94 14.56 21.25
C LYS A 211 15.01 13.40 20.88
N SER A 212 14.75 12.48 21.81
CA SER A 212 13.86 11.34 21.59
C SER A 212 12.43 11.79 21.28
N SER A 213 11.91 12.82 21.96
CA SER A 213 10.58 13.37 21.71
C SER A 213 10.45 13.95 20.29
N VAL A 214 11.48 14.63 19.80
CA VAL A 214 11.52 15.19 18.43
C VAL A 214 11.57 14.06 17.39
N VAL A 215 12.39 13.04 17.61
CA VAL A 215 12.47 11.87 16.72
C VAL A 215 11.14 11.12 16.66
N ASN A 216 10.47 10.94 17.80
CA ASN A 216 9.16 10.31 17.87
C ASN A 216 8.06 11.14 17.17
N ALA A 217 8.08 12.46 17.31
CA ALA A 217 7.15 13.32 16.58
C ALA A 217 7.36 13.24 15.06
N ALA A 218 8.62 13.26 14.61
CA ALA A 218 8.97 13.13 13.20
C ALA A 218 8.54 11.77 12.61
N SER A 219 8.70 10.67 13.36
CA SER A 219 8.29 9.34 12.91
C SER A 219 6.77 9.23 12.77
N VAL A 220 5.99 9.82 13.67
CA VAL A 220 4.53 9.89 13.56
C VAL A 220 4.10 10.66 12.31
N ILE A 221 4.70 11.83 12.06
CA ILE A 221 4.41 12.64 10.85
C ILE A 221 4.71 11.83 9.58
N PHE A 222 5.84 11.11 9.55
CA PHE A 222 6.21 10.27 8.42
C PHE A 222 5.18 9.14 8.17
N ILE A 223 4.74 8.45 9.23
CA ILE A 223 3.74 7.38 9.13
C ILE A 223 2.40 7.93 8.61
N VAL A 224 1.94 9.07 9.12
CA VAL A 224 0.71 9.73 8.65
C VAL A 224 0.83 10.12 7.18
N GLY A 225 1.99 10.65 6.77
CA GLY A 225 2.30 10.95 5.37
C GLY A 225 2.19 9.71 4.47
N MET A 226 2.81 8.60 4.88
CA MET A 226 2.75 7.33 4.14
C MET A 226 1.32 6.77 4.02
N LEU A 227 0.53 6.82 5.09
CA LEU A 227 -0.87 6.39 5.07
C LEU A 227 -1.73 7.26 4.14
N SER A 228 -1.51 8.57 4.14
CA SER A 228 -2.21 9.48 3.24
C SER A 228 -1.88 9.20 1.77
N ALA A 229 -0.61 8.95 1.45
CA ALA A 229 -0.17 8.60 0.11
C ALA A 229 -0.75 7.25 -0.37
N LEU A 230 -0.80 6.26 0.52
CA LEU A 230 -1.46 4.98 0.24
C LEU A 230 -2.95 5.16 -0.05
N SER A 231 -3.66 5.97 0.76
CA SER A 231 -5.07 6.28 0.53
C SER A 231 -5.29 6.91 -0.85
N VAL A 232 -4.46 7.89 -1.25
CA VAL A 232 -4.51 8.50 -2.58
C VAL A 232 -4.22 7.48 -3.69
N PHE A 233 -3.24 6.60 -3.49
CA PHE A 233 -2.92 5.54 -4.46
C PHE A 233 -4.09 4.58 -4.66
N PHE A 234 -4.71 4.10 -3.57
CA PHE A 234 -5.90 3.24 -3.64
C PHE A 234 -7.10 3.95 -4.25
N TYR A 235 -7.32 5.21 -3.91
CA TYR A 235 -8.39 6.03 -4.49
C TYR A 235 -8.20 6.19 -6.01
N ARG A 236 -6.99 6.51 -6.47
CA ARG A 236 -6.67 6.60 -7.91
C ARG A 236 -6.82 5.25 -8.62
N GLY A 237 -6.37 4.17 -7.99
CA GLY A 237 -6.53 2.82 -8.53
C GLY A 237 -7.99 2.43 -8.71
N ARG A 238 -8.84 2.71 -7.72
CA ARG A 238 -10.29 2.48 -7.79
C ARG A 238 -10.94 3.32 -8.88
N ARG A 239 -10.64 4.61 -8.94
CA ARG A 239 -11.20 5.53 -9.96
C ARG A 239 -10.83 5.10 -11.39
N LYS A 240 -9.61 4.60 -11.60
CA LYS A 240 -9.20 4.04 -12.90
C LYS A 240 -10.00 2.77 -13.25
N ALA A 241 -10.24 1.89 -12.29
CA ALA A 241 -11.04 0.69 -12.51
C ALA A 241 -12.51 1.01 -12.84
N GLU A 242 -13.10 2.01 -12.16
CA GLU A 242 -14.45 2.50 -12.46
C GLU A 242 -14.53 3.07 -13.88
N ASN A 243 -13.59 3.92 -14.30
CA ASN A 243 -13.54 4.45 -15.67
C ASN A 243 -13.39 3.33 -16.72
N ASN A 244 -12.53 2.34 -16.47
CA ASN A 244 -12.37 1.21 -17.40
C ASN A 244 -13.65 0.38 -17.53
N LEU A 245 -14.43 0.25 -16.44
CA LEU A 245 -15.71 -0.44 -16.47
C LEU A 245 -16.76 0.34 -17.25
N THR A 246 -16.83 1.67 -17.07
CA THR A 246 -17.74 2.52 -17.85
C THR A 246 -17.40 2.48 -19.33
N ASP A 247 -16.12 2.50 -19.69
CA ASP A 247 -15.68 2.38 -21.08
C ASP A 247 -16.04 1.00 -21.66
N ALA A 248 -15.90 -0.08 -20.87
CA ALA A 248 -16.30 -1.42 -21.30
C ALA A 248 -17.81 -1.55 -21.52
N ILE A 249 -18.63 -0.94 -20.65
CA ILE A 249 -20.08 -0.89 -20.79
C ILE A 249 -20.46 -0.11 -22.05
N GLN A 250 -19.88 1.07 -22.25
CA GLN A 250 -20.15 1.90 -23.43
C GLN A 250 -19.79 1.18 -24.72
N ASN A 251 -18.61 0.57 -24.79
CA ASN A 251 -18.19 -0.25 -25.93
C ASN A 251 -19.12 -1.45 -26.19
N GLY A 252 -19.78 -1.97 -25.16
CA GLY A 252 -20.79 -3.02 -25.28
C GLY A 252 -22.10 -2.50 -25.87
N ILE A 253 -22.55 -1.32 -25.42
CA ILE A 253 -23.72 -0.62 -25.96
C ILE A 253 -23.49 -0.26 -27.43
N ASP A 254 -22.35 0.33 -27.77
CA ASP A 254 -22.02 0.73 -29.14
C ASP A 254 -21.99 -0.48 -30.08
N ARG A 255 -21.43 -1.61 -29.63
CA ARG A 255 -21.48 -2.87 -30.37
C ARG A 255 -22.91 -3.37 -30.59
N LYS A 256 -23.76 -3.29 -29.57
CA LYS A 256 -25.15 -3.70 -29.71
C LYS A 256 -25.88 -2.85 -30.75
N ILE A 257 -25.75 -1.52 -30.65
CA ILE A 257 -26.32 -0.57 -31.62
C ILE A 257 -25.84 -0.87 -33.04
N TYR A 258 -24.55 -1.20 -33.20
CA TYR A 258 -24.00 -1.57 -34.50
C TYR A 258 -24.69 -2.81 -35.10
N TYR A 259 -24.86 -3.88 -34.32
CA TYR A 259 -25.51 -5.10 -34.81
C TYR A 259 -27.01 -4.91 -35.06
N ASP A 260 -27.70 -4.16 -34.21
CA ASP A 260 -29.13 -3.85 -34.40
C ASP A 260 -29.34 -3.08 -35.72
N ASN A 261 -28.46 -2.12 -36.04
CA ASN A 261 -28.51 -1.39 -37.32
C ASN A 261 -28.20 -2.30 -38.52
N LEU A 262 -27.21 -3.20 -38.38
CA LEU A 262 -26.86 -4.15 -39.43
C LEU A 262 -28.03 -5.11 -39.73
N GLU A 263 -28.72 -5.59 -38.70
CA GLU A 263 -29.90 -6.44 -38.85
C GLU A 263 -31.04 -5.71 -39.57
N LEU A 264 -31.30 -4.44 -39.20
CA LEU A 264 -32.28 -3.61 -39.89
C LEU A 264 -31.96 -3.41 -41.38
N ASP A 265 -30.69 -3.20 -41.73
CA ASP A 265 -30.29 -3.05 -43.13
C ASP A 265 -30.41 -4.35 -43.93
N LEU A 266 -30.11 -5.49 -43.32
CA LEU A 266 -30.33 -6.81 -43.94
C LEU A 266 -31.83 -7.05 -44.19
N CYS A 267 -32.70 -6.76 -43.22
CA CYS A 267 -34.15 -6.88 -43.40
C CYS A 267 -34.65 -5.99 -44.55
N ARG A 268 -34.17 -4.74 -44.65
CA ARG A 268 -34.52 -3.85 -45.78
C ARG A 268 -34.09 -4.43 -47.12
N GLN A 269 -32.90 -5.02 -47.20
CA GLN A 269 -32.42 -5.65 -48.44
C GLN A 269 -33.25 -6.87 -48.81
N GLU A 270 -33.60 -7.73 -47.84
CA GLU A 270 -34.46 -8.89 -48.08
C GLU A 270 -35.85 -8.46 -48.59
N GLU A 271 -36.44 -7.42 -48.01
CA GLU A 271 -37.73 -6.90 -48.45
C GLU A 271 -37.67 -6.33 -49.87
N GLN A 272 -36.58 -5.62 -50.21
CA GLN A 272 -36.33 -5.14 -51.58
C GLN A 272 -36.20 -6.30 -52.57
N LEU A 273 -35.51 -7.38 -52.20
CA LEU A 273 -35.37 -8.56 -53.03
C LEU A 273 -36.72 -9.25 -53.25
N LYS A 274 -37.52 -9.42 -52.19
CA LYS A 274 -38.89 -9.98 -52.28
C LYS A 274 -39.78 -9.16 -53.21
N MET A 275 -39.81 -7.84 -53.05
CA MET A 275 -40.59 -6.96 -53.94
C MET A 275 -40.14 -7.06 -55.40
N ARG A 276 -38.84 -7.22 -55.67
CA ARG A 276 -38.32 -7.42 -57.03
C ARG A 276 -38.74 -8.77 -57.60
N GLU A 277 -38.69 -9.83 -56.80
CA GLU A 277 -39.13 -11.17 -57.19
C GLU A 277 -40.63 -11.16 -57.54
N GLU A 278 -41.48 -10.59 -56.69
CA GLU A 278 -42.91 -10.44 -56.96
C GLU A 278 -43.18 -9.66 -58.25
N ARG A 279 -42.44 -8.58 -58.50
CA ARG A 279 -42.56 -7.81 -59.74
C ARG A 279 -42.17 -8.64 -60.96
N LEU A 280 -41.08 -9.41 -60.90
CA LEU A 280 -40.64 -10.32 -61.96
C LEU A 280 -41.67 -11.43 -62.25
N LEU A 281 -42.28 -11.97 -61.20
CA LEU A 281 -43.30 -13.02 -61.28
C LEU A 281 -44.71 -12.49 -61.56
N SER A 282 -44.89 -11.19 -61.83
CA SER A 282 -46.19 -10.63 -62.17
C SER A 282 -46.76 -11.23 -63.47
N ASP A 283 -48.08 -11.41 -63.54
CA ASP A 283 -48.78 -11.97 -64.70
C ASP A 283 -48.42 -11.25 -66.02
N LYS A 284 -48.21 -9.92 -65.95
CA LYS A 284 -47.76 -9.10 -67.09
C LYS A 284 -46.38 -9.51 -67.59
N ASN A 285 -45.42 -9.70 -66.68
CA ASN A 285 -44.06 -10.11 -67.02
C ASN A 285 -44.02 -11.57 -67.51
N ILE A 286 -44.82 -12.47 -66.92
CA ILE A 286 -44.96 -13.85 -67.39
C ILE A 286 -45.51 -13.87 -68.84
N SER A 287 -46.57 -13.12 -69.11
CA SER A 287 -47.15 -12.97 -70.45
C SER A 287 -46.15 -12.38 -71.45
N ALA A 288 -45.40 -11.34 -71.05
CA ALA A 288 -44.34 -10.74 -71.86
C ALA A 288 -43.22 -11.73 -72.20
N VAL A 289 -42.78 -12.57 -71.25
CA VAL A 289 -41.77 -13.62 -71.50
C VAL A 289 -42.29 -14.67 -72.46
N ALA A 290 -43.56 -15.10 -72.32
CA ALA A 290 -44.18 -16.04 -73.25
C ALA A 290 -44.27 -15.48 -74.68
N LEU A 291 -44.65 -14.20 -74.81
CA LEU A 291 -44.67 -13.48 -76.08
C LEU A 291 -43.26 -13.35 -76.67
N MET A 292 -42.27 -12.97 -75.86
CA MET A 292 -40.87 -12.90 -76.28
C MET A 292 -40.35 -14.23 -76.82
N ASN A 293 -40.65 -15.34 -76.13
CA ASN A 293 -40.25 -16.67 -76.57
C ASN A 293 -40.90 -17.05 -77.91
N LYS A 294 -42.18 -16.73 -78.11
CA LYS A 294 -42.88 -16.93 -79.39
C LYS A 294 -42.26 -16.10 -80.53
N MET A 295 -41.97 -14.83 -80.26
CA MET A 295 -41.33 -13.92 -81.21
C MET A 295 -39.92 -14.37 -81.59
N LYS A 296 -39.15 -14.93 -80.64
CA LYS A 296 -37.79 -15.43 -80.89
C LYS A 296 -37.79 -16.74 -81.67
N SER A 297 -38.69 -17.66 -81.36
CA SER A 297 -38.76 -18.99 -82.01
C SER A 297 -39.39 -18.95 -83.41
N SER A 298 -40.32 -18.02 -83.65
CA SER A 298 -41.01 -17.89 -84.93
C SER A 298 -41.14 -16.41 -85.37
N PRO A 299 -40.05 -15.79 -85.87
CA PRO A 299 -40.08 -14.40 -86.28
C PRO A 299 -41.07 -14.18 -87.44
N SER A 300 -42.06 -13.33 -87.24
CA SER A 300 -43.06 -12.99 -88.26
C SER A 300 -43.18 -11.47 -88.40
N TYR A 301 -43.74 -11.01 -89.53
CA TYR A 301 -44.01 -9.59 -89.74
C TYR A 301 -45.07 -9.09 -88.76
N MET A 302 -44.79 -7.98 -88.07
CA MET A 302 -45.62 -7.37 -87.03
C MET A 302 -46.15 -8.39 -86.00
N PRO A 303 -45.25 -8.98 -85.18
CA PRO A 303 -45.62 -10.06 -84.27
C PRO A 303 -46.35 -9.59 -83.01
N VAL A 304 -46.24 -8.30 -82.67
CA VAL A 304 -46.94 -7.64 -81.56
C VAL A 304 -48.08 -6.82 -82.16
N LYS A 305 -49.32 -7.05 -81.70
CA LYS A 305 -50.53 -6.52 -82.35
C LYS A 305 -51.35 -5.59 -81.46
N SER A 306 -51.27 -5.73 -80.13
CA SER A 306 -52.01 -4.88 -79.21
C SER A 306 -51.10 -3.92 -78.44
N THR A 307 -51.69 -2.83 -77.95
CA THR A 307 -51.07 -1.91 -77.00
C THR A 307 -50.70 -2.63 -75.70
N ASP A 308 -51.56 -3.55 -75.24
CA ASP A 308 -51.35 -4.32 -74.00
C ASP A 308 -50.13 -5.25 -74.09
N GLU A 309 -49.87 -5.83 -75.26
CA GLU A 309 -48.68 -6.65 -75.51
C GLU A 309 -47.40 -5.79 -75.49
N TRP A 310 -47.44 -4.58 -76.06
CA TRP A 310 -46.34 -3.62 -75.97
C TRP A 310 -46.12 -3.13 -74.54
N GLU A 311 -47.17 -2.77 -73.81
CA GLU A 311 -47.08 -2.40 -72.39
C GLU A 311 -46.46 -3.52 -71.55
N SER A 312 -46.80 -4.78 -71.83
CA SER A 312 -46.23 -5.93 -71.15
C SER A 312 -44.72 -6.07 -71.43
N LEU A 313 -44.28 -5.85 -72.68
CA LEU A 313 -42.86 -5.88 -73.06
C LEU A 313 -42.07 -4.71 -72.44
N PHE A 314 -42.63 -3.50 -72.42
CA PHE A 314 -42.01 -2.34 -71.76
C PHE A 314 -41.96 -2.53 -70.24
N SER A 315 -43.01 -3.04 -69.63
CA SER A 315 -43.05 -3.40 -68.20
C SER A 315 -41.96 -4.42 -67.85
N LEU A 316 -41.75 -5.42 -68.70
CA LEU A 316 -40.69 -6.41 -68.52
C LEU A 316 -39.29 -5.79 -68.70
N ALA A 317 -39.11 -4.93 -69.70
CA ALA A 317 -37.85 -4.22 -69.91
C ALA A 317 -37.50 -3.31 -68.72
N GLU A 318 -38.49 -2.62 -68.15
CA GLU A 318 -38.33 -1.80 -66.95
C GLU A 318 -38.00 -2.64 -65.71
N THR A 319 -38.62 -3.82 -65.58
CA THR A 319 -38.34 -4.73 -64.46
C THR A 319 -36.93 -5.31 -64.53
N LEU A 320 -36.45 -5.68 -65.74
CA LEU A 320 -35.12 -6.24 -65.95
C LEU A 320 -34.01 -5.18 -65.92
N TYR A 321 -34.33 -3.95 -66.35
CA TYR A 321 -33.39 -2.83 -66.42
C TYR A 321 -34.04 -1.58 -65.82
N PRO A 322 -34.00 -1.41 -64.48
CA PRO A 322 -34.60 -0.25 -63.82
C PRO A 322 -34.05 1.07 -64.36
N GLY A 323 -34.94 2.04 -64.62
CA GLY A 323 -34.60 3.34 -65.21
C GLY A 323 -34.51 3.31 -66.74
N PHE A 324 -34.98 2.23 -67.38
CA PHE A 324 -35.00 2.12 -68.84
C PHE A 324 -36.01 3.10 -69.46
N SER A 325 -37.20 3.21 -68.88
CA SER A 325 -38.27 4.09 -69.34
C SER A 325 -37.88 5.55 -69.13
N ASP A 326 -37.31 5.88 -67.96
CA ASP A 326 -36.74 7.20 -67.68
C ASP A 326 -35.67 7.59 -68.70
N SER A 327 -34.80 6.63 -69.09
CA SER A 327 -33.77 6.83 -70.13
C SER A 327 -34.37 7.05 -71.53
N LEU A 328 -35.56 6.51 -71.82
CA LEU A 328 -36.26 6.75 -73.07
C LEU A 328 -36.99 8.10 -73.08
N ASP A 329 -37.51 8.53 -71.93
CA ASP A 329 -38.25 9.78 -71.79
C ASP A 329 -37.35 11.02 -71.77
N THR A 330 -36.12 10.90 -71.24
CA THR A 330 -35.09 11.95 -71.33
C THR A 330 -34.57 12.17 -72.75
N ALA A 331 -34.75 11.22 -73.67
CA ALA A 331 -34.27 11.32 -75.04
C ALA A 331 -35.24 12.13 -75.93
N CYS A 332 -34.87 13.39 -76.24
CA CYS A 332 -35.70 14.28 -77.04
C CYS A 332 -35.86 13.81 -78.51
N GLY A 333 -37.10 13.78 -79.00
CA GLY A 333 -37.42 13.53 -80.41
C GLY A 333 -37.34 12.05 -80.84
N LEU A 334 -37.46 11.08 -79.93
CA LEU A 334 -37.68 9.68 -80.29
C LEU A 334 -39.12 9.46 -80.76
N THR A 335 -39.27 8.75 -81.89
CA THR A 335 -40.60 8.31 -82.36
C THR A 335 -41.09 7.09 -81.57
N GLU A 336 -42.38 6.78 -81.62
CA GLU A 336 -42.95 5.58 -81.00
C GLU A 336 -42.25 4.30 -81.48
N ARG A 337 -42.02 4.19 -82.79
CA ARG A 337 -41.21 3.11 -83.39
C ARG A 337 -39.77 3.06 -82.88
N ASP A 338 -39.17 4.21 -82.58
CA ASP A 338 -37.82 4.24 -81.98
C ASP A 338 -37.82 3.67 -80.56
N ARG A 339 -38.88 3.93 -79.77
CA ARG A 339 -39.06 3.38 -78.42
C ARG A 339 -39.26 1.86 -78.46
N GLU A 340 -40.12 1.38 -79.36
CA GLU A 340 -40.36 -0.05 -79.58
C GLU A 340 -39.07 -0.79 -79.98
N ILE A 341 -38.33 -0.25 -80.97
CA ILE A 341 -37.05 -0.82 -81.41
C ILE A 341 -36.06 -0.84 -80.25
N SER A 342 -36.01 0.21 -79.42
CA SER A 342 -35.14 0.26 -78.24
C SER A 342 -35.51 -0.81 -77.21
N CYS A 343 -36.81 -0.97 -76.92
CA CYS A 343 -37.33 -2.00 -76.02
C CYS A 343 -36.97 -3.41 -76.49
N LEU A 344 -37.30 -3.76 -77.73
CA LEU A 344 -36.94 -5.07 -78.29
C LEU A 344 -35.42 -5.27 -78.35
N THR A 345 -34.65 -4.22 -78.59
CA THR A 345 -33.18 -4.31 -78.55
C THR A 345 -32.67 -4.62 -77.16
N LYS A 346 -33.21 -3.98 -76.11
CA LYS A 346 -32.86 -4.25 -74.71
C LYS A 346 -33.30 -5.63 -74.23
N LEU A 347 -34.41 -6.12 -74.76
CA LEU A 347 -34.90 -7.48 -74.55
C LEU A 347 -34.15 -8.55 -75.37
N GLY A 348 -33.09 -8.15 -76.09
CA GLY A 348 -32.13 -9.03 -76.74
C GLY A 348 -32.57 -9.55 -78.11
N PHE A 349 -33.46 -8.84 -78.82
CA PHE A 349 -33.77 -9.17 -80.22
C PHE A 349 -32.66 -8.69 -81.17
N THR A 350 -32.27 -9.57 -82.08
CA THR A 350 -31.21 -9.30 -83.05
C THR A 350 -31.67 -8.35 -84.15
N THR A 351 -30.72 -7.67 -84.82
CA THR A 351 -31.02 -6.79 -85.95
C THR A 351 -31.74 -7.52 -87.10
N GLY A 352 -31.44 -8.81 -87.30
CA GLY A 352 -32.13 -9.66 -88.27
C GLY A 352 -33.60 -9.93 -87.91
N GLN A 353 -33.89 -10.21 -86.63
CA GLN A 353 -35.26 -10.42 -86.17
C GLN A 353 -36.09 -9.13 -86.26
N LEU A 354 -35.52 -8.00 -85.85
CA LEU A 354 -36.16 -6.69 -85.98
C LEU A 354 -36.45 -6.34 -87.46
N ALA A 355 -35.56 -6.69 -88.37
CA ALA A 355 -35.76 -6.49 -89.81
C ALA A 355 -36.99 -7.26 -90.32
N VAL A 356 -37.17 -8.50 -89.86
CA VAL A 356 -38.36 -9.32 -90.16
C VAL A 356 -39.62 -8.71 -89.54
N PHE A 357 -39.57 -8.26 -88.29
CA PHE A 357 -40.74 -7.70 -87.59
C PHE A 357 -41.29 -6.45 -88.26
N TYR A 358 -40.40 -5.58 -88.76
CA TYR A 358 -40.78 -4.33 -89.40
C TYR A 358 -40.82 -4.39 -90.94
N GLY A 359 -40.48 -5.54 -91.56
CA GLY A 359 -40.52 -5.73 -93.01
C GLY A 359 -39.54 -4.83 -93.78
N ILE A 360 -38.40 -4.49 -93.18
CA ILE A 360 -37.39 -3.58 -93.75
C ILE A 360 -36.01 -4.25 -93.78
N SER A 361 -35.07 -3.69 -94.54
CA SER A 361 -33.72 -4.27 -94.64
C SER A 361 -32.97 -4.20 -93.30
N PRO A 362 -32.15 -5.20 -92.94
CA PRO A 362 -31.33 -5.17 -91.72
C PRO A 362 -30.46 -3.92 -91.59
N GLY A 363 -29.94 -3.41 -92.71
CA GLY A 363 -29.18 -2.15 -92.75
C GLY A 363 -29.99 -0.93 -92.32
N SER A 364 -31.31 -0.93 -92.53
CA SER A 364 -32.22 0.14 -92.09
C SER A 364 -32.42 0.11 -90.57
N ILE A 365 -32.52 -1.08 -89.98
CA ILE A 365 -32.59 -1.25 -88.51
C ILE A 365 -31.28 -0.84 -87.85
N THR A 366 -30.12 -1.19 -88.41
CA THR A 366 -28.82 -0.76 -87.86
C THR A 366 -28.70 0.76 -87.81
N LYS A 367 -29.12 1.45 -88.88
CA LYS A 367 -29.16 2.93 -88.91
C LYS A 367 -30.15 3.50 -87.88
N ALA A 368 -31.31 2.87 -87.70
CA ALA A 368 -32.29 3.26 -86.69
C ALA A 368 -31.74 3.08 -85.26
N LYS A 369 -31.14 1.94 -84.93
CA LYS A 369 -30.47 1.68 -83.65
C LYS A 369 -29.38 2.72 -83.34
N PHE A 370 -28.52 3.02 -84.30
CA PHE A 370 -27.46 4.03 -84.14
C PHE A 370 -28.05 5.42 -83.89
N ARG A 371 -29.13 5.78 -84.59
CA ARG A 371 -29.86 7.04 -84.36
C ARG A 371 -30.47 7.11 -82.96
N ILE A 372 -31.10 6.03 -82.49
CA ILE A 372 -31.67 5.93 -81.15
C ILE A 372 -30.58 6.10 -80.11
N GLN A 373 -29.46 5.37 -80.26
CA GLN A 373 -28.31 5.46 -79.36
C GLN A 373 -27.77 6.89 -79.27
N LYS A 374 -27.55 7.55 -80.41
CA LYS A 374 -27.07 8.94 -80.45
C LYS A 374 -28.02 9.93 -79.76
N LYS A 375 -29.34 9.73 -79.89
CA LYS A 375 -30.37 10.54 -79.22
C LYS A 375 -30.42 10.30 -77.71
N MET A 376 -30.24 9.05 -77.27
CA MET A 376 -30.16 8.71 -75.84
C MET A 376 -28.87 9.25 -75.19
N GLU A 377 -27.76 9.27 -75.93
CA GLU A 377 -26.49 9.84 -75.47
C GLU A 377 -26.53 11.37 -75.38
N THR A 378 -27.23 12.05 -76.29
CA THR A 378 -27.40 13.52 -76.25
C THR A 378 -28.36 13.98 -75.15
N GLY A 379 -29.35 13.17 -74.75
CA GLY A 379 -30.24 13.44 -73.62
C GLY A 379 -29.56 13.31 -72.24
N ARG A 380 -28.53 12.45 -72.10
CA ARG A 380 -27.76 12.31 -70.85
C ARG A 380 -26.86 13.52 -70.53
N VAL A 381 -26.48 14.32 -71.53
CA VAL A 381 -25.58 15.47 -71.36
C VAL A 381 -26.31 16.69 -70.76
N SER A 382 -27.64 16.74 -70.82
CA SER A 382 -28.45 17.83 -70.24
C SER A 382 -28.78 17.68 -68.74
N GLU A 383 -28.43 16.57 -68.09
CA GLU A 383 -28.69 16.30 -66.67
C GLU A 383 -27.42 16.16 -65.81
N ILE A 384 -26.43 17.03 -66.02
CA ILE A 384 -25.41 17.29 -64.98
C ILE A 384 -25.77 18.63 -64.33
N PRO A 385 -26.34 18.66 -63.11
CA PRO A 385 -26.41 19.88 -62.33
C PRO A 385 -24.98 20.32 -62.03
N ALA A 386 -24.67 21.58 -62.32
CA ALA A 386 -23.42 22.22 -61.92
C ALA A 386 -23.34 22.28 -60.38
N GLN A 387 -22.76 21.25 -59.76
CA GLN A 387 -22.25 21.29 -58.39
C GLN A 387 -20.84 20.70 -58.37
N MET A 388 -19.85 21.53 -58.67
CA MET A 388 -18.51 21.49 -58.08
C MET A 388 -17.89 22.89 -58.24
N ALA A 389 -18.17 23.75 -57.27
CA ALA A 389 -17.31 24.87 -56.86
C ALA A 389 -17.32 24.92 -55.33
#